data_AF-A0A832B1H2-F1
#
_entry.id   AF-A0A832B1H2-F1
#
_cell.length_a   1.000
_cell.length_b   1.000
_cell.length_c   1.000
_cell.angle_alpha   90.00
_cell.angle_beta   90.00
_cell.angle_gamma   90.00
#
_symmetry.space_group_name_H-M   'P 1'
#
loop_
_entity.id
_entity.type
_entity.pdbx_description
1 polymer ?
#
loop_
_entity_poly.entity_id
_entity_poly.type
_entity_poly.pdbx_seq_one_letter_code
_entity_poly.pdbx_strand_id
1 'polypeptide(L)' 'MHWSSPPSMTIDPAKTYSATVKTTAGSFTIALDAKAAPHTVNNFVFLAHQGFYHCVIFQRVIPGFVD' A
#
# COMPACT_ATOMS: atom_id res chain seq x y z
N MET A 1 -15.56 -4.38 3.18
CA MET A 1 -14.67 -5.12 4.09
C MET A 1 -14.41 -4.25 5.30
N HIS A 2 -14.51 -4.79 6.51
CA HIS A 2 -14.25 -4.04 7.75
C HIS A 2 -13.49 -4.95 8.70
N TRP A 3 -12.36 -4.47 9.23
CA TRP A 3 -11.52 -5.19 10.18
C TRP A 3 -11.59 -4.50 11.54
N SER A 4 -11.90 -5.27 12.59
CA SER A 4 -12.00 -4.78 13.96
C SER A 4 -10.65 -4.69 14.68
N SER A 5 -9.60 -5.27 14.10
CA SER A 5 -8.23 -5.26 14.61
C SER A 5 -7.22 -5.21 13.46
N PRO A 6 -6.01 -4.69 13.69
CA PRO A 6 -4.94 -4.73 12.71
C PRO A 6 -4.59 -6.19 12.32
N PRO A 7 -4.13 -6.43 11.07
CA PRO A 7 -3.69 -7.75 10.65
C PRO A 7 -2.45 -8.18 11.43
N SER A 8 -2.27 -9.50 11.61
CA SER A 8 -1.05 -10.06 12.16
C SER A 8 0.16 -9.75 11.28
N MET A 9 1.35 -9.73 11.87
CA MET A 9 2.60 -9.50 11.15
C MET A 9 2.93 -10.72 10.28
N THR A 10 2.89 -10.56 8.95
CA THR A 10 3.17 -11.63 7.98
C THR A 10 4.38 -11.33 7.10
N ILE A 11 4.78 -10.06 7.01
CA ILE A 11 6.00 -9.67 6.30
C ILE A 11 7.25 -9.86 7.16
N ASP A 12 8.40 -9.94 6.49
CA ASP A 12 9.73 -9.96 7.09
C ASP A 12 10.38 -8.58 6.96
N PRO A 13 10.56 -7.81 8.06
CA PRO A 13 11.14 -6.47 8.01
C PRO A 13 12.54 -6.37 7.41
N ALA A 14 13.28 -7.49 7.32
CA ALA A 14 14.61 -7.53 6.72
C ALA A 14 14.59 -7.64 5.19
N LYS A 15 13.42 -7.89 4.58
CA LYS A 15 13.26 -8.03 3.13
C LYS A 15 12.81 -6.74 2.46
N THR A 16 13.13 -6.64 1.18
CA THR A 16 12.65 -5.58 0.31
C THR A 16 11.30 -5.96 -0.27
N TYR A 17 10.34 -5.04 -0.22
CA TYR A 17 9.03 -5.19 -0.83
C TYR A 17 8.80 -4.08 -1.85
N SER A 18 8.09 -4.41 -2.90
CA SER A 18 7.60 -3.44 -3.87
C SER A 18 6.14 -3.69 -4.21
N ALA A 19 5.43 -2.63 -4.55
CA ALA A 19 4.04 -2.68 -4.98
C ALA A 19 3.88 -2.00 -6.34
N THR A 20 3.40 -2.75 -7.33
CA THR A 20 3.04 -2.20 -8.63
C THR A 20 1.59 -1.71 -8.59
N VAL A 21 1.40 -0.40 -8.79
CA VAL A 21 0.09 0.23 -8.84
C VAL A 21 -0.27 0.50 -10.29
N LYS A 22 -1.40 -0.04 -10.73
CA LYS A 22 -1.96 0.21 -12.07
C LYS A 22 -3.11 1.19 -11.93
N THR A 23 -3.03 2.31 -12.63
CA THR A 23 -4.05 3.36 -12.64
C THR A 23 -4.52 3.62 -14.06
N THR A 24 -5.54 4.45 -14.21
CA THR A 24 -6.01 4.95 -15.52
C THR A 24 -5.01 5.91 -16.18
N ALA A 25 -4.09 6.52 -15.42
CA ALA A 25 -3.07 7.44 -15.93
C ALA A 25 -1.71 6.76 -16.20
N GLY A 26 -1.61 5.45 -15.99
CA GLY A 26 -0.37 4.70 -16.13
C GLY A 26 -0.07 3.81 -14.93
N SER A 27 1.07 3.13 -14.97
CA SER A 27 1.54 2.26 -13.88
C SER A 27 2.80 2.82 -13.24
N PHE A 28 2.93 2.64 -11.93
CA PHE A 28 4.14 2.99 -11.18
C PHE A 28 4.43 1.94 -10.12
N THR A 29 5.67 1.94 -9.62
CA THR A 29 6.12 1.00 -8.59
C THR A 29 6.53 1.76 -7.35
N ILE A 30 6.06 1.30 -6.20
CA ILE A 30 6.41 1.85 -4.89
C ILE A 30 7.39 0.88 -4.24
N ALA A 31 8.55 1.36 -3.81
CA ALA A 31 9.43 0.63 -2.90
C ALA A 31 8.92 0.83 -1.46
N LEU A 32 8.72 -0.26 -0.72
CA LEU A 32 8.16 -0.22 0.63
C LEU A 32 9.28 -0.37 1.67
N ASP A 33 9.37 0.59 2.59
CA ASP A 33 10.40 0.59 3.64
C ASP A 33 9.94 -0.23 4.86
N ALA A 34 10.08 -1.55 4.75
CA ALA A 34 9.70 -2.49 5.82
C ALA A 34 10.61 -2.37 7.05
N LYS A 35 11.82 -1.82 6.90
CA LYS A 35 12.77 -1.63 7.99
C LYS A 35 12.39 -0.45 8.86
N ALA A 36 12.05 0.69 8.25
CA ALA A 36 11.65 1.89 8.99
C ALA A 36 10.19 1.82 9.47
N ALA A 37 9.28 1.21 8.69
CA ALA A 37 7.85 1.21 8.98
C ALA A 37 7.19 -0.18 8.83
N PRO A 38 7.60 -1.20 9.61
CA PRO A 38 7.17 -2.59 9.44
C PRO A 38 5.65 -2.79 9.53
N HIS A 39 4.98 -2.15 10.51
CA HIS A 39 3.53 -2.30 10.68
C HIS A 39 2.74 -1.66 9.53
N THR A 40 3.19 -0.51 9.03
CA THR A 40 2.56 0.18 7.91
C THR A 40 2.69 -0.63 6.62
N VAL A 41 3.89 -1.14 6.34
CA VAL A 41 4.11 -2.01 5.17
C VAL A 41 3.29 -3.28 5.29
N ASN A 42 3.23 -3.90 6.48
CA ASN A 42 2.42 -5.10 6.70
C ASN A 42 0.94 -4.85 6.41
N ASN A 43 0.38 -3.76 6.94
CA ASN A 43 -1.02 -3.40 6.71
C ASN A 43 -1.29 -3.10 5.22
N PHE A 44 -0.39 -2.36 4.56
CA PHE A 44 -0.54 -2.05 3.14
C PHE A 44 -0.52 -3.31 2.27
N VAL A 45 0.46 -4.19 2.50
CA VAL A 45 0.56 -5.48 1.79
C VAL A 45 -0.69 -6.32 2.04
N PHE A 46 -1.10 -6.47 3.30
CA PHE A 46 -2.32 -7.22 3.64
C PHE A 46 -3.54 -6.71 2.87
N LEU A 47 -3.82 -5.40 2.92
CA LEU A 47 -4.97 -4.80 2.24
C LEU A 47 -4.89 -4.93 0.71
N ALA A 48 -3.69 -4.76 0.13
CA ALA A 48 -3.47 -4.93 -1.30
C ALA A 48 -3.77 -6.37 -1.75
N HIS A 49 -3.32 -7.37 -1.00
CA HIS A 49 -3.61 -8.78 -1.28
C HIS A 49 -5.09 -9.14 -1.13
N GLN A 50 -5.84 -8.41 -0.30
CA GLN A 50 -7.31 -8.55 -0.18
C GLN A 50 -8.08 -7.79 -1.28
N GLY A 51 -7.39 -7.13 -2.21
CA GLY A 51 -8.01 -6.36 -3.30
C GLY A 51 -8.67 -5.07 -2.82
N PHE A 52 -8.36 -4.58 -1.61
CA PHE A 52 -9.01 -3.42 -1.01
C PHE A 52 -8.88 -2.14 -1.86
N TYR A 53 -7.74 -1.96 -2.53
CA TYR A 53 -7.46 -0.80 -3.39
C TYR A 53 -7.96 -0.97 -4.84
N HIS A 54 -8.64 -2.08 -5.17
CA HIS A 54 -9.14 -2.30 -6.52
C HIS A 54 -10.28 -1.32 -6.83
N CYS A 55 -10.17 -0.62 -7.97
CA CYS A 55 -11.14 0.38 -8.43
C CYS A 55 -11.40 1.55 -7.44
N VAL A 56 -10.44 1.85 -6.55
CA VAL A 56 -10.47 3.06 -5.72
C VAL A 56 -9.90 4.24 -6.51
N ILE A 57 -10.55 5.40 -6.42
CA ILE A 57 -10.12 6.63 -7.10
C ILE A 57 -9.17 7.47 -6.23
N PHE A 58 -8.30 8.23 -6.87
CA PHE A 58 -7.57 9.33 -6.22
C PHE A 58 -8.53 10.52 -6.09
N GLN A 59 -9.19 10.64 -4.93
CA GLN A 59 -10.22 11.64 -4.71
C GLN A 59 -9.69 13.07 -4.48
N ARG A 60 -8.38 13.25 -4.28
CA ARG A 60 -7.76 14.53 -3.96
C ARG A 60 -6.38 14.62 -4.60
N VAL A 61 -6.19 15.69 -5.37
CA VAL A 61 -4.97 16.03 -6.12
C VAL A 61 -4.71 17.52 -5.89
N ILE A 62 -3.53 17.87 -5.40
CA ILE A 62 -3.11 19.25 -5.12
C ILE A 62 -1.75 19.46 -5.79
N PRO A 63 -1.72 20.21 -6.91
CA PRO A 63 -0.48 20.46 -7.64
C PRO A 63 0.63 21.01 -6.74
N GLY A 64 1.79 20.35 -6.76
CA GLY A 64 2.95 20.71 -5.94
C GLY A 64 2.90 20.23 -4.49
N PHE A 65 1.94 19.40 -4.10
CA PHE A 65 1.83 18.87 -2.74
C PHE A 65 1.54 17.37 -2.68
N VAL A 66 0.36 16.92 -3.15
CA VAL A 66 -0.05 15.51 -3.01
C VAL A 66 -1.06 15.13 -4.07
N ASP A 67 -0.85 13.97 -4.69
CA ASP A 67 -1.71 13.37 -5.70
C ASP A 67 -1.99 11.89 -5.37
#